data_AF-A0A6J4KDE5-F1
#
_entry.id   AF-A0A6J4KDE5-F1
#
_cell.length_a   1.000
_cell.length_b   1.000
_cell.length_c   1.000
_cell.angle_alpha   90.00
_cell.angle_beta   90.00
_cell.angle_gamma   90.00
#
_symmetry.space_group_name_H-M   'P 1'
#
loop_
_entity.id
_entity.type
_entity.pdbx_description
1 polymer ?
#
loop_
_entity_poly.entity_id
_entity_poly.type
_entity_poly.pdbx_seq_one_letter_code
_entity_poly.pdbx_strand_id
1 'polypeptide(L)'
;VGQLAALGGAAWAVARVGPLTFAGAPGLLAWARGAGDVPPTPEAQGPSVHATRGVDGGGPFALTRHPLNATFAVMLWLQPRMTANLAVFTAVATVHLVAGSRHEEARLAARYGPAYERYRRAGVPFFLPGPARLAPPAEPGGAATG
;
A
#
# COMPACT_ATOMS: atom_id res chain seq x y z
N VAL A 1 -28.65 -11.22 -2.22
CA VAL A 1 -28.17 -10.33 -3.31
C VAL A 1 -26.74 -9.84 -3.07
N GLY A 2 -26.43 -9.22 -1.92
CA GLY A 2 -25.07 -8.71 -1.63
C GLY A 2 -23.93 -9.75 -1.69
N GLN A 3 -24.15 -10.96 -1.17
CA GLN A 3 -23.12 -12.02 -1.18
C GLN A 3 -22.81 -12.55 -2.59
N LEU A 4 -23.84 -12.70 -3.45
CA LEU A 4 -23.63 -13.13 -4.84
C LEU A 4 -22.90 -12.05 -5.65
N ALA A 5 -23.23 -10.78 -5.42
CA ALA A 5 -22.50 -9.67 -6.04
C ALA A 5 -21.04 -9.62 -5.58
N ALA A 6 -20.79 -9.85 -4.28
CA ALA A 6 -19.43 -9.91 -3.73
C ALA A 6 -18.61 -11.08 -4.31
N LEU A 7 -19.20 -12.28 -4.40
CA LEU A 7 -18.56 -13.44 -5.01
C LEU A 7 -18.29 -13.22 -6.51
N GLY A 8 -19.24 -12.63 -7.23
CA GLY A 8 -19.06 -12.28 -8.64
C GLY A 8 -17.93 -11.26 -8.86
N GLY A 9 -17.86 -10.22 -8.02
CA GLY A 9 -16.78 -9.24 -8.06
C GLY A 9 -15.41 -9.85 -7.73
N ALA A 10 -15.34 -10.74 -6.73
CA ALA A 10 -14.11 -11.46 -6.40
C ALA A 10 -13.65 -12.36 -7.54
N ALA A 11 -14.56 -13.12 -8.15
CA ALA A 11 -14.26 -13.99 -9.29
C ALA A 11 -13.76 -13.17 -10.49
N TRP A 12 -14.39 -12.03 -10.78
CA TRP A 12 -13.95 -11.13 -11.84
C TRP A 12 -12.56 -10.55 -11.58
N ALA A 13 -12.27 -10.14 -10.34
CA ALA A 13 -10.95 -9.63 -9.96
C ALA A 13 -9.86 -10.70 -10.12
N VAL A 14 -10.12 -11.93 -9.68
CA VAL A 14 -9.19 -13.06 -9.87
C VAL A 14 -8.98 -13.36 -11.35
N ALA A 15 -10.04 -13.33 -12.16
CA ALA A 15 -9.95 -13.55 -13.61
C ALA A 15 -9.12 -12.45 -14.30
N ARG A 16 -9.16 -11.20 -13.82
CA ARG A 16 -8.37 -10.08 -14.34
C ARG A 16 -6.90 -10.13 -13.96
N VAL A 17 -6.58 -10.56 -12.73
CA VAL A 17 -5.19 -10.72 -12.25
C VAL A 17 -4.54 -11.99 -12.82
N GLY A 18 -5.35 -13.01 -13.11
CA GLY A 18 -4.92 -14.34 -13.52
C GLY A 18 -4.80 -15.26 -12.29
N PRO A 19 -5.44 -16.45 -12.29
CA PRO A 19 -5.52 -17.31 -11.11
C PRO A 19 -4.16 -17.82 -10.64
N LEU A 20 -3.24 -18.11 -11.57
CA LEU A 20 -1.88 -18.56 -11.23
C LEU A 20 -1.02 -17.43 -10.63
N THR A 21 -1.19 -16.20 -11.13
CA THR A 21 -0.54 -15.00 -10.59
C THR A 21 -1.06 -14.70 -9.19
N PHE A 22 -2.39 -14.77 -9.01
CA PHE A 22 -3.04 -14.60 -7.71
C PHE A 22 -2.58 -15.65 -6.69
N ALA A 23 -2.36 -16.90 -7.12
CA ALA A 23 -1.82 -17.98 -6.30
C ALA A 23 -0.31 -17.86 -6.03
N GLY A 24 0.40 -16.89 -6.65
CA GLY A 24 1.85 -16.72 -6.50
C GLY A 24 2.70 -17.80 -7.19
N ALA A 25 2.10 -18.62 -8.06
CA ALA A 25 2.78 -19.74 -8.71
C ALA A 25 4.05 -19.34 -9.50
N PRO A 26 4.10 -18.21 -10.23
CA PRO A 26 5.31 -17.79 -10.93
C PRO A 26 6.50 -17.52 -9.99
N GLY A 27 6.25 -16.88 -8.84
CA GLY A 27 7.29 -16.62 -7.83
C GLY A 27 7.76 -17.90 -7.16
N LEU A 28 6.83 -18.80 -6.82
CA LEU A 28 7.16 -20.11 -6.24
C LEU A 28 8.00 -20.97 -7.20
N LEU A 29 7.63 -21.00 -8.49
CA LEU A 29 8.37 -21.72 -9.51
C LEU A 29 9.76 -21.11 -9.77
N ALA A 30 9.90 -19.78 -9.74
CA ALA A 30 11.18 -19.10 -9.86
C ALA A 30 12.10 -19.46 -8.69
N TRP A 31 11.59 -19.40 -7.46
CA TRP A 31 12.31 -19.84 -6.25
C TRP A 31 12.71 -21.32 -6.31
N ALA A 32 11.78 -22.20 -6.67
CA ALA A 32 12.04 -23.65 -6.75
C ALA A 32 13.10 -24.01 -7.80
N ARG A 33 13.24 -23.19 -8.85
CA ARG A 33 14.28 -23.34 -9.88
C ARG A 33 15.61 -22.68 -9.52
N GLY A 34 15.73 -22.08 -8.33
CA GLY A 34 16.92 -21.36 -7.91
C GLY A 34 17.18 -20.10 -8.74
N ALA A 35 16.16 -19.52 -9.36
CA ALA A 35 16.31 -18.25 -10.07
C ALA A 35 16.71 -17.16 -9.06
N GLY A 36 17.85 -16.51 -9.29
CA GLY A 36 18.37 -15.45 -8.42
C GLY A 36 17.49 -14.19 -8.38
N ASP A 37 16.62 -14.01 -9.38
CA ASP A 37 15.66 -12.93 -9.47
C ASP A 37 14.23 -13.46 -9.32
N VAL A 38 13.69 -13.41 -8.10
CA VAL A 38 12.26 -13.60 -7.86
C VAL A 38 11.56 -12.29 -8.24
N PRO A 39 10.50 -12.32 -9.08
CA PRO A 39 9.76 -11.11 -9.44
C PRO A 39 9.36 -10.36 -8.17
N PRO A 40 9.71 -9.07 -8.08
CA PRO A 40 9.45 -8.34 -6.85
C PRO A 40 7.95 -8.28 -6.61
N THR A 41 7.54 -8.53 -5.37
CA THR A 41 6.14 -8.43 -4.99
C THR A 41 5.62 -7.03 -5.30
N PRO A 42 4.41 -6.90 -5.89
CA PRO A 42 3.73 -5.61 -5.99
C PRO A 42 3.68 -4.95 -4.61
N GLU A 43 3.78 -3.62 -4.57
CA GLU A 43 3.62 -2.90 -3.31
C GLU A 43 2.20 -3.16 -2.78
N ALA A 44 2.13 -3.65 -1.54
CA ALA A 44 0.91 -4.27 -1.03
C ALA A 44 -0.03 -3.24 -0.42
N GLN A 45 0.53 -2.22 0.25
CA GLN A 45 -0.21 -1.26 1.07
C GLN A 45 0.31 0.19 0.96
N GLY A 46 1.43 0.42 0.26
CA GLY A 46 2.03 1.74 0.04
C GLY A 46 1.70 2.39 -1.31
N PRO A 47 2.11 3.66 -1.51
CA PRO A 47 2.02 4.31 -2.82
C PRO A 47 2.91 3.59 -3.85
N SER A 48 2.59 3.70 -5.14
CA SER A 48 3.50 3.24 -6.18
C SER A 48 4.78 4.08 -6.15
N VAL A 49 5.92 3.39 -6.14
CA VAL A 49 7.24 4.02 -6.11
C VAL A 49 8.04 3.61 -7.33
N HIS A 50 8.56 4.61 -8.03
CA HIS A 50 9.42 4.48 -9.19
C HIS A 50 10.79 5.08 -8.87
N ALA A 51 11.87 4.35 -9.17
CA ALA A 51 13.23 4.79 -8.86
C ALA A 51 13.58 6.15 -9.51
N THR A 52 13.11 6.38 -10.75
CA THR A 52 13.39 7.60 -11.52
C THR A 52 12.30 8.67 -11.38
N ARG A 53 11.02 8.29 -11.40
CA ARG A 53 9.89 9.25 -11.29
C ARG A 53 9.54 9.65 -9.86
N GLY A 54 10.01 8.90 -8.85
CA GLY A 54 9.66 9.15 -7.45
C GLY A 54 8.42 8.40 -6.98
N VAL A 55 7.78 8.91 -5.94
CA VAL A 55 6.59 8.31 -5.31
C VAL A 55 5.32 8.96 -5.85
N ASP A 56 4.34 8.16 -6.25
CA ASP A 56 3.00 8.63 -6.64
C ASP A 56 2.17 8.97 -5.40
N GLY A 57 2.56 10.03 -4.69
CA GLY A 57 1.98 10.46 -3.41
C GLY A 57 0.71 11.30 -3.51
N GLY A 58 0.01 11.28 -4.64
CA GLY A 58 -1.19 12.10 -4.87
C GLY A 58 -2.44 11.58 -4.14
N GLY A 59 -3.52 12.38 -4.16
CA GLY A 59 -4.82 11.97 -3.64
C GLY A 59 -4.77 11.61 -2.13
N PRO A 60 -5.37 10.49 -1.69
CA PRO A 60 -5.34 10.08 -0.28
C PRO A 60 -3.92 9.89 0.29
N PHE A 61 -2.95 9.52 -0.55
CA PHE A 61 -1.54 9.41 -0.15
C PHE A 61 -0.88 10.76 0.14
N ALA A 62 -1.56 11.87 -0.18
CA ALA A 62 -1.14 13.21 0.24
C ALA A 62 -1.57 13.54 1.66
N LEU A 63 -2.57 12.84 2.23
CA LEU A 63 -3.06 13.12 3.58
C LEU A 63 -2.39 12.23 4.62
N THR A 64 -2.02 11.02 4.23
CA THR A 64 -1.34 10.02 5.08
C THR A 64 -0.62 9.03 4.19
N ARG A 65 0.46 8.44 4.68
CA ARG A 65 1.23 7.43 3.93
C ARG A 65 0.51 6.08 3.85
N HIS A 66 -0.52 5.88 4.68
CA HIS A 66 -1.31 4.64 4.74
C HIS A 66 -2.83 4.89 4.78
N PRO A 67 -3.43 5.51 3.74
CA PRO A 67 -4.82 5.93 3.74
C PRO A 67 -5.80 4.76 3.90
N LEU A 68 -5.51 3.62 3.29
CA LEU A 68 -6.35 2.43 3.40
C LEU A 68 -6.33 1.85 4.83
N ASN A 69 -5.15 1.67 5.41
CA ASN A 69 -5.01 1.14 6.77
C ASN A 69 -5.62 2.09 7.80
N ALA A 70 -5.43 3.41 7.63
CA ALA A 70 -6.06 4.41 8.48
C ALA A 70 -7.59 4.35 8.40
N THR A 71 -8.15 4.22 7.20
CA THR A 71 -9.60 4.08 6.98
C THR A 71 -10.15 2.82 7.65
N PHE A 72 -9.46 1.69 7.53
CA PHE A 72 -9.85 0.46 8.21
C PHE A 72 -9.82 0.61 9.74
N ALA A 73 -8.77 1.22 10.30
CA ALA A 73 -8.70 1.47 11.73
C ALA A 73 -9.89 2.32 12.19
N VAL A 74 -10.16 3.44 11.52
CA VAL A 74 -11.32 4.31 11.84
C VAL A 74 -12.64 3.53 11.75
N MET A 75 -12.85 2.73 10.70
CA MET A 75 -14.06 1.93 10.53
C MET A 75 -14.26 0.89 11.64
N LEU A 76 -13.18 0.32 12.17
CA LEU A 76 -13.24 -0.59 13.32
C LEU A 76 -13.58 0.13 14.62
N TRP A 77 -13.09 1.35 14.82
CA TRP A 77 -13.38 2.16 16.02
C TRP A 77 -14.77 2.80 16.00
N LEU A 78 -15.34 3.08 14.82
CA LEU A 78 -16.67 3.69 14.66
C LEU A 78 -17.83 2.68 14.64
N GLN A 79 -17.61 1.45 15.10
CA GLN A 79 -18.68 0.46 15.22
C GLN A 79 -19.74 0.94 16.23
N PRO A 80 -21.03 1.03 15.86
CA PRO A 80 -22.07 1.63 16.70
C PRO A 80 -22.35 0.84 17.98
N ARG A 81 -21.97 -0.45 18.01
CA ARG A 81 -22.02 -1.31 19.20
C ARG A 81 -20.65 -1.91 19.45
N MET A 82 -19.94 -1.36 20.42
CA MET A 82 -18.63 -1.85 20.83
C MET A 82 -18.77 -2.82 21.99
N THR A 83 -18.71 -4.12 21.71
CA THR A 83 -18.61 -5.15 22.76
C THR A 83 -17.17 -5.28 23.26
N ALA A 84 -16.94 -5.89 24.42
CA ALA A 84 -15.58 -6.09 24.94
C ALA A 84 -14.70 -6.91 23.96
N ASN A 85 -15.26 -7.98 23.38
CA ASN A 85 -14.55 -8.80 22.39
C ASN A 85 -14.20 -8.00 21.12
N LEU A 86 -15.12 -7.17 20.65
CA LEU A 86 -14.88 -6.31 19.49
C LEU A 86 -13.85 -5.23 19.80
N ALA A 87 -13.86 -4.65 21.00
CA ALA A 87 -12.87 -3.67 21.41
C ALA A 87 -11.45 -4.26 21.43
N VAL A 88 -11.29 -5.47 21.98
CA VAL A 88 -10.00 -6.20 21.96
C VAL A 88 -9.58 -6.50 20.53
N PHE A 89 -10.50 -7.00 19.69
CA PHE A 89 -10.21 -7.25 18.28
C PHE A 89 -9.77 -5.97 17.55
N THR A 90 -10.53 -4.88 17.70
CA THR A 90 -10.25 -3.58 17.10
C THR A 90 -8.88 -3.04 17.55
N ALA A 91 -8.53 -3.19 18.82
CA ALA A 91 -7.22 -2.79 19.34
C ALA A 91 -6.08 -3.61 18.71
N VAL A 92 -6.19 -4.94 18.71
CA VAL A 92 -5.18 -5.83 18.10
C VAL A 92 -5.07 -5.59 16.60
N ALA A 93 -6.20 -5.45 15.89
CA ALA A 93 -6.22 -5.14 14.46
C ALA A 93 -5.57 -3.78 14.18
N THR A 94 -5.81 -2.77 15.01
CA THR A 94 -5.15 -1.46 14.88
C THR A 94 -3.64 -1.58 15.04
N VAL A 95 -3.16 -2.33 16.05
CA VAL A 95 -1.73 -2.61 16.24
C VAL A 95 -1.16 -3.33 15.03
N HIS A 96 -1.87 -4.33 14.50
CA HIS A 96 -1.44 -5.08 13.32
C HIS A 96 -1.30 -4.18 12.08
N LEU A 97 -2.31 -3.34 11.79
CA LEU A 97 -2.27 -2.40 10.67
C LEU A 97 -1.09 -1.44 10.78
N VAL A 98 -0.86 -0.91 11.98
CA VAL A 98 0.24 0.01 12.28
C VAL A 98 1.62 -0.68 12.16
N ALA A 99 1.74 -1.93 12.62
CA ALA A 99 2.97 -2.71 12.53
C ALA A 99 3.27 -3.13 11.07
N GLY A 100 2.25 -3.53 10.31
CA GLY A 100 2.35 -3.83 8.88
C GLY A 100 2.79 -2.60 8.08
N SER A 101 2.16 -1.45 8.33
CA SER A 101 2.56 -0.16 7.76
C SER A 101 4.05 0.17 8.00
N ARG A 102 4.58 -0.07 9.21
CA ARG A 102 6.02 0.14 9.47
C ARG A 102 6.93 -0.81 8.70
N HIS A 103 6.55 -2.08 8.58
CA HIS A 103 7.30 -3.04 7.77
C HIS A 103 7.29 -2.67 6.29
N GLU A 104 6.14 -2.19 5.79
CA GLU A 104 5.99 -1.67 4.43
C GLU A 104 6.96 -0.50 4.19
N GLU A 105 6.99 0.51 5.07
CA GLU A 105 7.93 1.64 4.93
C GLU A 105 9.38 1.19 4.93
N ALA A 106 9.75 0.23 5.78
CA ALA A 106 11.11 -0.30 5.84
C ALA A 106 11.50 -0.99 4.53
N ARG A 107 10.59 -1.79 3.95
CA ARG A 107 10.79 -2.40 2.63
C ARG A 107 10.93 -1.35 1.52
N LEU A 108 10.05 -0.35 1.51
CA LEU A 108 10.07 0.73 0.52
C LEU A 108 11.35 1.56 0.62
N ALA A 109 11.79 1.88 1.84
CA ALA A 109 13.05 2.58 2.07
C ALA A 109 14.25 1.75 1.62
N ALA A 110 14.29 0.45 1.94
CA ALA A 110 15.36 -0.44 1.50
C ALA A 110 15.42 -0.58 -0.02
N ARG A 111 14.26 -0.60 -0.69
CA ARG A 111 14.16 -0.83 -2.14
C ARG A 111 14.36 0.42 -2.99
N TYR A 112 13.81 1.56 -2.56
CA TYR A 112 13.75 2.79 -3.37
C TYR A 112 14.57 3.95 -2.80
N GLY A 113 15.11 3.78 -1.58
CA GLY A 113 16.07 4.68 -0.95
C GLY A 113 15.68 6.16 -1.06
N PRO A 114 16.46 7.00 -1.77
CA PRO A 114 16.25 8.44 -1.83
C PRO A 114 14.87 8.88 -2.34
N ALA A 115 14.25 8.10 -3.23
CA ALA A 115 12.92 8.42 -3.77
C ALA A 115 11.85 8.39 -2.68
N TYR A 116 11.86 7.35 -1.85
CA TYR A 116 10.91 7.20 -0.75
C TYR A 116 11.23 8.14 0.42
N GLU A 117 12.51 8.38 0.72
CA GLU A 117 12.90 9.34 1.75
C GLU A 117 12.51 10.78 1.42
N ARG A 118 12.48 11.16 0.15
CA ARG A 118 11.94 12.47 -0.26
C ARG A 118 10.45 12.59 0.07
N TYR A 119 9.67 11.53 -0.19
CA TYR A 119 8.26 11.48 0.16
C TYR A 119 8.03 11.53 1.68
N ARG A 120 8.80 10.78 2.48
CA ARG A 120 8.75 10.85 3.95
C ARG A 120 9.06 12.25 4.48
N ARG A 121 10.07 12.92 3.89
CA ARG A 121 10.47 14.29 4.26
C ARG A 121 9.51 15.38 3.79
N ALA A 122 8.59 15.09 2.88
CA ALA A 122 7.54 16.03 2.45
C ALA A 122 6.49 16.32 3.56
N GLY A 123 6.64 15.70 4.74
CA GLY A 123 5.77 15.96 5.88
C GLY A 123 4.42 15.25 5.78
N VAL A 124 4.29 14.23 4.93
CA VAL A 124 3.09 13.39 4.89
C VAL A 124 3.02 12.57 6.19
N PRO A 125 1.95 12.69 6.99
CA PRO A 125 1.77 11.92 8.22
C PRO A 125 1.86 10.41 7.99
N PHE A 126 2.42 9.69 8.97
CA PHE A 126 2.54 8.24 8.88
C PHE A 126 1.18 7.53 8.75
N PHE A 127 0.25 7.79 9.67
CA PHE A 127 -0.99 6.99 9.79
C PHE A 127 -2.25 7.84 9.85
N LEU A 128 -2.34 8.78 10.80
CA LEU A 128 -3.50 9.66 10.93
C LEU A 128 -3.48 10.74 9.84
N PRO A 129 -4.58 10.95 9.09
CA PRO A 129 -4.62 11.91 8.00
C PRO A 129 -4.46 13.35 8.53
N GLY A 130 -3.69 14.15 7.81
CA GLY A 130 -3.47 15.55 8.11
C GLY A 130 -3.00 16.33 6.88
N PRO A 131 -2.94 17.67 6.96
CA PRO A 131 -2.46 18.48 5.84
C PRO A 131 -0.97 18.19 5.61
N ALA A 132 -0.62 17.66 4.44
CA ALA A 132 0.78 17.51 4.04
C ALA A 132 1.18 18.58 3.02
N ARG A 133 2.47 18.94 3.05
CA ARG A 133 3.10 19.77 2.02
C ARG A 133 3.84 18.87 1.04
N LEU A 134 3.09 18.17 0.19
CA LEU A 134 3.73 17.59 -0.99
C LEU A 134 4.06 18.73 -1.95
N ALA A 135 5.35 19.04 -2.07
CA ALA A 135 5.82 19.76 -3.24
C ALA A 135 5.45 18.91 -4.47
N PRO A 136 4.90 19.51 -5.54
CA PRO A 136 4.62 18.79 -6.76
C PRO A 136 5.90 18.09 -7.24
N PRO A 137 5.79 16.88 -7.83
CA PRO A 137 6.95 16.20 -8.38
C PRO A 137 7.68 17.17 -9.32
N ALA A 138 9.00 17.26 -9.18
CA ALA A 138 9.80 18.01 -10.14
C ALA A 138 9.49 17.44 -11.53
N GLU A 139 8.93 18.27 -12.41
CA GLU A 139 8.72 17.92 -13.81
C GLU A 139 10.00 17.24 -14.33
N PRO A 140 9.92 16.04 -14.93
CA PRO A 140 11.08 15.46 -15.56
C PRO A 140 11.61 16.49 -16.56
N GLY A 141 12.84 16.94 -16.30
CA GLY A 141 13.46 18.10 -16.95
C GLY A 141 13.13 18.15 -18.44
N GLY A 142 12.75 19.34 -18.90
CA GLY A 142 12.41 19.62 -20.28
C GLY A 142 13.33 18.86 -21.22
N ALA A 143 12.76 17.89 -21.94
CA ALA A 143 13.39 17.34 -23.11
C ALA A 143 13.70 18.54 -24.00
N ALA A 144 14.99 18.75 -24.23
CA ALA A 144 15.52 19.77 -25.09
C ALA A 144 14.71 19.82 -26.38
N THR A 145 14.02 20.94 -26.58
CA THR A 145 13.72 21.43 -27.91
C THR A 145 15.06 21.90 -28.47
N GLY A 146 15.63 21.06 -29.33
CA GLY A 146 16.85 21.31 -30.10
C GLY A 146 16.83 20.45 -31.35
#